data_AF-A0A412YFR6-F1
#
_entry.id   AF-A0A412YFR6-F1
#
_cell.length_a   1.000
_cell.length_b   1.000
_cell.length_c   1.000
_cell.angle_alpha   90.00
_cell.angle_beta   90.00
_cell.angle_gamma   90.00
#
_symmetry.space_group_name_H-M   'P 1'
#
loop_
_entity.id
_entity.type
_entity.pdbx_description
1 polymer ?
#
loop_
_entity_poly.entity_id
_entity_poly.type
_entity_poly.pdbx_seq_one_letter_code
_entity_poly.pdbx_strand_id
1 'polypeptide(L)'
;MKKIKVFILLALALAAVSCSEEDLDSKSIFDTSSPERNAFETWILNNYTEPYNIDLKYRFEDIESDMKYNVTPAAYDKSVALAKLVKYLWIEAYEELVGQEFVATYCPKVLHFVGSPEYEKSGGSMVLGTAEGGLKITLFNVNGLNPENPDAETLNEWYFKTMHHEFAHILHQTKNYSTDFNTISAGKYTGPGWMNITDQEARQMGFVSNYASTETQEDFVETIAIYVTYTNAQWQSILNEAGEAGAAIILQKFEMVKEYLAESWGIDIDMLHNIVQEREENIGDLDLGTL
;
A
#
# COMPACT_ATOMS: atom_id res chain seq x y z
N MET A 1 9.67 5.36 78.60
CA MET A 1 9.27 5.91 77.28
C MET A 1 10.25 6.92 76.66
N LYS A 2 11.40 7.27 77.28
CA LYS A 2 12.40 8.19 76.68
C LYS A 2 13.48 7.50 75.84
N LYS A 3 13.86 6.24 76.13
CA LYS A 3 14.93 5.54 75.40
C LYS A 3 14.50 4.95 74.04
N ILE A 4 13.24 4.52 73.89
CA ILE A 4 12.72 3.96 72.63
C ILE A 4 12.50 5.05 71.56
N LYS A 5 12.11 6.28 71.97
CA LYS A 5 11.97 7.41 71.03
C LYS A 5 13.31 7.84 70.42
N VAL A 6 14.42 7.70 71.16
CA VAL A 6 15.77 8.01 70.66
C VAL A 6 16.22 7.00 69.61
N PHE A 7 15.90 5.71 69.77
CA PHE A 7 16.23 4.68 68.78
C PHE A 7 15.42 4.82 67.48
N ILE A 8 14.16 5.26 67.55
CA ILE A 8 13.32 5.51 66.35
C ILE A 8 13.78 6.76 65.60
N LEU A 9 14.20 7.82 66.30
CA LEU A 9 14.76 9.03 65.69
C LEU A 9 16.14 8.79 65.04
N LEU A 10 16.96 7.90 65.60
CA LEU A 10 18.25 7.52 65.00
C LEU A 10 18.08 6.64 63.76
N ALA A 11 17.06 5.76 63.75
CA ALA A 11 16.72 4.92 62.59
C ALA A 11 16.13 5.74 61.42
N LEU A 12 15.36 6.80 61.69
CA LEU A 12 14.87 7.72 60.66
C LEU A 12 15.99 8.59 60.05
N ALA A 13 17.01 8.95 60.84
CA ALA A 13 18.14 9.74 60.35
C ALA A 13 19.07 8.94 59.42
N LEU A 14 19.14 7.61 59.57
CA LEU A 14 19.92 6.72 58.70
C LEU A 14 19.23 6.43 57.35
N ALA A 15 17.92 6.66 57.24
CA ALA A 15 17.17 6.49 55.99
C ALA A 15 17.26 7.70 55.05
N ALA A 16 17.84 8.82 55.49
CA ALA A 16 17.94 10.06 54.71
C ALA A 16 19.24 10.19 53.88
N VAL A 17 20.08 9.14 53.82
CA VAL A 17 21.38 9.15 53.10
C VAL A 17 21.37 8.24 51.87
N SER A 18 20.20 7.97 51.28
CA SER A 18 20.08 7.15 50.05
C SER A 18 19.34 7.89 48.93
N CYS A 19 19.72 9.13 48.69
CA CYS A 19 19.56 9.77 47.39
C CYS A 19 20.93 10.32 47.00
N SER A 20 21.80 9.46 46.49
CA SER A 20 22.70 9.93 45.44
C SER A 20 21.81 10.22 44.24
N GLU A 21 21.71 11.48 43.84
CA GLU A 21 21.33 11.76 42.47
C GLU A 21 22.43 11.10 41.63
N GLU A 22 22.13 9.95 41.02
CA GLU A 22 22.94 9.48 39.91
C GLU A 22 22.83 10.58 38.86
N ASP A 23 23.92 11.30 38.63
CA ASP A 23 24.04 12.21 37.50
C ASP A 23 23.60 11.42 36.27
N LEU A 24 22.48 11.80 35.67
CA LEU A 24 22.04 11.22 34.41
C LEU A 24 23.20 11.39 33.43
N ASP A 25 23.71 10.26 32.92
CA ASP A 25 24.80 10.29 31.95
C ASP A 25 24.37 11.21 30.80
N SER A 26 25.10 12.31 30.61
CA SER A 26 24.80 13.32 29.59
C SER A 26 24.83 12.75 28.15
N LYS A 27 25.33 11.52 28.00
CA LYS A 27 25.20 10.74 26.77
C LYS A 27 23.82 10.11 26.70
N SER A 28 23.01 10.67 25.81
CA SER A 28 21.81 9.99 25.31
C SER A 28 22.16 8.55 24.93
N ILE A 29 21.42 7.58 25.48
CA ILE A 29 21.49 6.17 25.04
C ILE A 29 20.91 5.98 23.64
N PHE A 30 20.17 6.98 23.14
CA PHE A 30 19.74 7.04 21.75
C PHE A 30 20.86 7.64 20.92
N ASP A 31 21.35 6.85 19.97
CA ASP A 31 22.25 7.33 18.94
C ASP A 31 21.49 8.34 18.07
N THR A 32 21.89 9.61 18.14
CA THR A 32 21.33 10.69 17.34
C THR A 32 22.15 10.95 16.08
N SER A 33 23.14 10.10 15.77
CA SER A 33 23.88 10.21 14.53
C SER A 33 22.98 9.86 13.36
N SER A 34 23.05 10.66 12.29
CA SER A 34 22.41 10.29 11.04
C SER A 34 23.01 8.97 10.57
N PRO A 35 22.19 7.94 10.27
CA PRO A 35 22.71 6.68 9.77
C PRO A 35 23.52 6.94 8.48
N GLU A 36 24.60 6.19 8.31
CA GLU A 36 25.36 6.21 7.06
C GLU A 36 24.43 5.72 5.95
N ARG A 37 24.18 6.57 4.95
CA ARG A 37 23.31 6.27 3.81
C ARG A 37 24.15 6.00 2.57
N ASN A 38 23.84 4.91 1.88
CA ASN A 38 24.32 4.68 0.53
C ASN A 38 23.58 5.58 -0.47
N ALA A 39 23.96 5.49 -1.76
CA ALA A 39 23.36 6.29 -2.82
C ALA A 39 21.85 6.07 -2.95
N PHE A 40 21.38 4.82 -2.85
CA PHE A 40 19.96 4.51 -2.96
C PHE A 40 19.17 4.99 -1.74
N GLU A 41 19.70 4.84 -0.53
CA GLU A 41 19.06 5.35 0.70
C GLU A 41 18.95 6.88 0.69
N THR A 42 19.94 7.57 0.13
CA THR A 42 19.88 9.01 -0.10
C THR A 42 18.84 9.37 -1.16
N TRP A 43 18.76 8.58 -2.23
CA TRP A 43 17.74 8.75 -3.27
C TRP A 43 16.32 8.52 -2.71
N ILE A 44 16.10 7.48 -1.89
CA ILE A 44 14.83 7.22 -1.20
C ILE A 44 14.46 8.39 -0.29
N LEU A 45 15.39 8.86 0.55
CA LEU A 45 15.15 10.00 1.43
C LEU A 45 14.59 11.20 0.65
N ASN A 46 15.24 11.55 -0.45
CA ASN A 46 14.88 12.72 -1.25
C ASN A 46 13.63 12.54 -2.11
N ASN A 47 13.30 11.31 -2.50
CA ASN A 47 12.22 11.03 -3.46
C ASN A 47 10.98 10.37 -2.84
N TYR A 48 11.03 9.95 -1.58
CA TYR A 48 9.94 9.28 -0.87
C TYR A 48 9.70 9.91 0.50
N THR A 49 10.73 9.94 1.33
CA THR A 49 10.58 10.29 2.75
C THR A 49 10.32 11.78 2.92
N GLU A 50 11.19 12.64 2.39
CA GLU A 50 11.04 14.10 2.51
C GLU A 50 9.78 14.63 1.82
N PRO A 51 9.41 14.19 0.59
CA PRO A 51 8.26 14.79 -0.08
C PRO A 51 6.91 14.21 0.37
N TYR A 52 6.86 12.95 0.83
CA TYR A 52 5.60 12.24 1.03
C TYR A 52 5.46 11.51 2.38
N ASN A 53 6.46 11.57 3.26
CA ASN A 53 6.50 10.82 4.52
C ASN A 53 6.37 9.30 4.31
N ILE A 54 6.99 8.78 3.24
CA ILE A 54 7.00 7.35 2.92
C ILE A 54 8.36 6.75 3.33
N ASP A 55 8.33 5.72 4.16
CA ASP A 55 9.48 4.88 4.50
C ASP A 55 9.54 3.68 3.54
N LEU A 56 10.48 3.71 2.59
CA LEU A 56 10.70 2.61 1.67
C LEU A 56 11.80 1.69 2.22
N LYS A 57 11.37 0.54 2.73
CA LYS A 57 12.21 -0.53 3.25
C LYS A 57 12.52 -1.54 2.15
N TYR A 58 13.77 -1.61 1.72
CA TYR A 58 14.25 -2.63 0.76
C TYR A 58 15.27 -3.59 1.37
N ARG A 59 15.90 -3.22 2.50
CA ARG A 59 16.78 -4.11 3.24
C ARG A 59 15.95 -5.10 4.01
N PHE A 60 16.40 -6.34 4.00
CA PHE A 60 15.82 -7.37 4.85
C PHE A 60 16.23 -7.08 6.30
N GLU A 61 15.30 -6.54 7.09
CA GLU A 61 15.47 -6.40 8.54
C GLU A 61 14.94 -7.68 9.20
N ASP A 62 15.85 -8.49 9.74
CA ASP A 62 15.64 -9.81 10.36
C ASP A 62 14.65 -9.80 11.56
N ILE A 63 14.08 -8.64 11.89
CA ILE A 63 13.32 -8.38 13.12
C ILE A 63 11.79 -8.31 12.86
N GLU A 64 11.33 -8.05 11.63
CA GLU A 64 9.90 -7.82 11.34
C GLU A 64 9.22 -8.89 10.47
N SER A 65 9.96 -9.83 9.87
CA SER A 65 9.33 -10.95 9.17
C SER A 65 8.92 -12.01 10.19
N ASP A 66 7.61 -12.22 10.34
CA ASP A 66 7.07 -13.41 10.99
C ASP A 66 7.83 -14.63 10.40
N MET A 67 8.63 -15.34 11.22
CA MET A 67 9.53 -16.43 10.77
C MET A 67 8.80 -17.62 10.15
N LYS A 68 7.49 -17.47 9.92
CA LYS A 68 6.60 -18.38 9.21
C LYS A 68 6.85 -18.39 7.70
N TYR A 69 7.50 -17.37 7.13
CA TYR A 69 7.63 -17.19 5.68
C TYR A 69 9.05 -17.47 5.14
N ASN A 70 9.15 -18.37 4.15
CA ASN A 70 10.39 -18.66 3.41
C ASN A 70 10.61 -17.61 2.30
N VAL A 71 10.84 -16.35 2.68
CA VAL A 71 11.06 -15.27 1.73
C VAL A 71 12.55 -14.96 1.52
N THR A 72 12.92 -14.46 0.34
CA THR A 72 14.30 -14.01 0.04
C THR A 72 14.40 -12.49 0.01
N PRO A 73 15.57 -11.92 0.36
CA PRO A 73 15.80 -10.48 0.24
C PRO A 73 15.64 -9.98 -1.21
N ALA A 74 15.13 -8.76 -1.36
CA ALA A 74 15.10 -8.07 -2.65
C ALA A 74 16.52 -7.69 -3.09
N ALA A 75 16.85 -7.97 -4.35
CA ALA A 75 18.11 -7.59 -4.95
C ALA A 75 18.20 -6.06 -5.06
N TYR A 76 19.39 -5.52 -4.83
CA TYR A 76 19.59 -4.07 -4.75
C TYR A 76 19.22 -3.35 -6.04
N ASP A 77 19.70 -3.83 -7.18
CA ASP A 77 19.42 -3.28 -8.52
C ASP A 77 17.92 -3.34 -8.85
N LYS A 78 17.26 -4.44 -8.49
CA LYS A 78 15.80 -4.60 -8.67
C LYS A 78 15.00 -3.69 -7.75
N SER A 79 15.50 -3.45 -6.53
CA SER A 79 14.89 -2.51 -5.58
C SER A 79 14.99 -1.08 -6.07
N VAL A 80 16.14 -0.68 -6.64
CA VAL A 80 16.31 0.63 -7.29
C VAL A 80 15.31 0.79 -8.44
N ALA A 81 15.24 -0.20 -9.33
CA ALA A 81 14.33 -0.17 -10.46
C ALA A 81 12.85 -0.10 -10.03
N LEU A 82 12.43 -0.94 -9.08
CA LEU A 82 11.05 -0.94 -8.59
C LEU A 82 10.69 0.35 -7.87
N ALA A 83 11.61 0.94 -7.09
CA ALA A 83 11.36 2.24 -6.48
C ALA A 83 11.18 3.32 -7.55
N LYS A 84 12.01 3.37 -8.60
CA LYS A 84 11.79 4.32 -9.69
C LYS A 84 10.44 4.12 -10.40
N LEU A 85 10.06 2.87 -10.65
CA LEU A 85 8.77 2.52 -11.24
C LEU A 85 7.60 2.93 -10.34
N VAL A 86 7.66 2.64 -9.02
CA VAL A 86 6.63 3.02 -8.06
C VAL A 86 6.46 4.53 -7.98
N LYS A 87 7.57 5.27 -7.96
CA LYS A 87 7.52 6.73 -7.96
C LYS A 87 6.85 7.24 -9.22
N TYR A 88 7.28 6.77 -10.39
CA TYR A 88 6.82 7.28 -11.68
C TYR A 88 5.38 6.88 -12.01
N LEU A 89 5.01 5.60 -11.86
CA LEU A 89 3.70 5.08 -12.29
C LEU A 89 2.58 5.35 -11.30
N TRP A 90 2.91 5.50 -10.01
CA TRP A 90 1.90 5.61 -8.96
C TRP A 90 1.97 6.93 -8.20
N ILE A 91 3.07 7.23 -7.50
CA ILE A 91 3.18 8.44 -6.67
C ILE A 91 2.97 9.70 -7.49
N GLU A 92 3.72 9.84 -8.58
CA GLU A 92 3.68 11.03 -9.43
C GLU A 92 2.38 11.14 -10.22
N ALA A 93 1.72 10.03 -10.55
CA ALA A 93 0.40 10.05 -11.19
C ALA A 93 -0.66 10.69 -10.27
N TYR A 94 -0.68 10.31 -8.98
CA TYR A 94 -1.55 10.96 -8.01
C TYR A 94 -1.12 12.38 -7.66
N GLU A 95 0.18 12.65 -7.55
CA GLU A 95 0.67 14.01 -7.30
C GLU A 95 0.28 14.97 -8.42
N GLU A 96 0.39 14.55 -9.68
CA GLU A 96 -0.02 15.34 -10.83
C GLU A 96 -1.51 15.69 -10.79
N LEU A 97 -2.34 14.74 -10.37
CA LEU A 97 -3.80 14.90 -10.36
C LEU A 97 -4.31 15.72 -9.17
N VAL A 98 -3.84 15.41 -7.95
CA VAL A 98 -4.41 15.93 -6.69
C VAL A 98 -3.39 16.61 -5.77
N GLY A 99 -2.13 16.70 -6.20
CA GLY A 99 -1.07 17.44 -5.52
C GLY A 99 -0.29 16.65 -4.48
N GLN A 100 0.92 17.12 -4.20
CA GLN A 100 1.87 16.47 -3.29
C GLN A 100 1.31 16.30 -1.87
N GLU A 101 0.60 17.30 -1.33
CA GLU A 101 0.04 17.26 0.03
C GLU A 101 -0.96 16.11 0.18
N PHE A 102 -1.77 15.84 -0.85
CA PHE A 102 -2.70 14.71 -0.86
C PHE A 102 -1.95 13.39 -0.73
N VAL A 103 -0.93 13.18 -1.58
CA VAL A 103 -0.10 11.97 -1.57
C VAL A 103 0.58 11.81 -0.21
N ALA A 104 1.20 12.87 0.31
CA ALA A 104 1.87 12.87 1.60
C ALA A 104 0.92 12.56 2.77
N THR A 105 -0.35 12.91 2.65
CA THR A 105 -1.37 12.69 3.68
C THR A 105 -1.92 11.27 3.62
N TYR A 106 -2.40 10.82 2.46
CA TYR A 106 -3.22 9.62 2.36
C TYR A 106 -2.49 8.37 1.88
N CYS A 107 -1.34 8.49 1.20
CA CYS A 107 -0.63 7.29 0.77
C CYS A 107 -0.03 6.51 1.97
N PRO A 108 0.15 5.17 1.81
CA PRO A 108 0.86 4.30 2.74
C PRO A 108 2.13 4.92 3.29
N LYS A 109 2.39 4.75 4.58
CA LYS A 109 3.58 5.30 5.24
C LYS A 109 4.78 4.38 5.15
N VAL A 110 4.56 3.11 4.83
CA VAL A 110 5.63 2.12 4.64
C VAL A 110 5.42 1.36 3.34
N LEU A 111 6.46 1.32 2.52
CA LEU A 111 6.58 0.39 1.40
C LEU A 111 7.68 -0.61 1.74
N HIS A 112 7.41 -1.90 1.63
CA HIS A 112 8.37 -2.95 1.96
C HIS A 112 8.59 -3.86 0.75
N PHE A 113 9.84 -4.04 0.34
CA PHE A 113 10.21 -4.83 -0.84
C PHE A 113 10.78 -6.18 -0.45
N VAL A 114 10.19 -7.25 -0.99
CA VAL A 114 10.58 -8.65 -0.74
C VAL A 114 10.91 -9.35 -2.05
N GLY A 115 12.06 -10.02 -2.09
CA GLY A 115 12.65 -10.55 -3.31
C GLY A 115 11.87 -11.72 -3.93
N SER A 116 11.41 -12.65 -3.11
CA SER A 116 10.63 -13.81 -3.57
C SER A 116 9.13 -13.50 -3.65
N PRO A 117 8.38 -14.23 -4.49
CA PRO A 117 6.93 -14.27 -4.32
C PRO A 117 6.57 -14.83 -2.94
N GLU A 118 5.46 -14.36 -2.39
CA GLU A 118 4.80 -15.02 -1.27
C GLU A 118 3.60 -15.81 -1.81
N TYR A 119 3.50 -17.07 -1.39
CA TYR A 119 2.38 -17.94 -1.72
C TYR A 119 1.55 -18.17 -0.46
N GLU A 120 0.61 -17.28 -0.17
CA GLU A 120 -0.59 -17.65 0.59
C GLU A 120 -1.77 -17.83 -0.40
N LYS A 121 -2.81 -18.57 -0.01
CA LYS A 121 -3.76 -19.32 -0.87
C LYS A 121 -4.63 -18.53 -1.88
N SER A 122 -4.26 -17.34 -2.29
CA SER A 122 -5.06 -16.47 -3.16
C SER A 122 -4.13 -15.64 -4.04
N GLY A 123 -4.03 -15.97 -5.34
CA GLY A 123 -3.50 -15.13 -6.43
C GLY A 123 -2.22 -14.32 -6.13
N GLY A 124 -1.09 -14.78 -6.66
CA GLY A 124 0.24 -14.28 -6.33
C GLY A 124 0.38 -12.75 -6.27
N SER A 125 1.10 -12.33 -5.23
CA SER A 125 1.52 -10.97 -4.88
C SER A 125 0.62 -10.22 -3.89
N MET A 126 1.24 -9.94 -2.75
CA MET A 126 0.84 -9.06 -1.65
C MET A 126 0.13 -9.72 -0.46
N VAL A 127 0.85 -9.78 0.65
CA VAL A 127 0.27 -9.82 2.00
C VAL A 127 0.31 -8.41 2.60
N LEU A 128 -0.86 -7.98 3.05
CA LEU A 128 -1.01 -6.83 3.94
C LEU A 128 -0.46 -7.20 5.31
N GLY A 129 0.68 -6.62 5.67
CA GLY A 129 1.14 -6.60 7.05
C GLY A 129 0.53 -5.40 7.77
N THR A 130 -0.40 -5.63 8.69
CA THR A 130 -0.87 -4.60 9.62
C THR A 130 0.32 -3.99 10.38
N ALA A 131 0.36 -2.67 10.54
CA ALA A 131 1.23 -2.00 11.49
C ALA A 131 0.49 -0.88 12.21
N GLU A 132 0.72 -0.76 13.51
CA GLU A 132 0.22 0.32 14.36
C GLU A 132 0.58 1.68 13.75
N GLY A 133 -0.42 2.49 13.40
CA GLY A 133 -0.23 3.91 13.05
C GLY A 133 -0.07 4.27 11.57
N GLY A 134 -0.16 3.33 10.62
CA GLY A 134 -0.17 3.66 9.19
C GLY A 134 -0.19 2.43 8.27
N LEU A 135 -0.84 2.55 7.10
CA LEU A 135 -0.88 1.49 6.09
C LEU A 135 0.53 1.16 5.58
N LYS A 136 0.89 -0.13 5.62
CA LYS A 136 2.08 -0.72 5.01
C LYS A 136 1.67 -1.54 3.80
N ILE A 137 2.32 -1.32 2.65
CA ILE A 137 2.20 -2.19 1.47
C ILE A 137 3.51 -2.98 1.32
N THR A 138 3.40 -4.31 1.21
CA THR A 138 4.54 -5.17 0.91
C THR A 138 4.49 -5.65 -0.54
N LEU A 139 5.49 -5.29 -1.33
CA LEU A 139 5.64 -5.73 -2.73
C LEU A 139 6.57 -6.95 -2.79
N PHE A 140 6.03 -8.07 -3.24
CA PHE A 140 6.75 -9.34 -3.36
C PHE A 140 7.28 -9.55 -4.76
N ASN A 141 8.08 -10.60 -4.95
CA ASN A 141 8.62 -11.00 -6.26
C ASN A 141 9.49 -9.91 -6.93
N VAL A 142 10.12 -9.05 -6.14
CA VAL A 142 11.00 -7.98 -6.66
C VAL A 142 12.15 -8.55 -7.49
N ASN A 143 12.64 -9.75 -7.15
CA ASN A 143 13.70 -10.41 -7.93
C ASN A 143 13.24 -10.94 -9.29
N GLY A 144 11.91 -11.06 -9.50
CA GLY A 144 11.31 -11.38 -10.79
C GLY A 144 11.23 -10.21 -11.76
N LEU A 145 11.49 -8.97 -11.30
CA LEU A 145 11.45 -7.78 -12.14
C LEU A 145 12.50 -7.83 -13.26
N ASN A 146 12.08 -7.50 -14.48
CA ASN A 146 12.97 -7.30 -15.63
C ASN A 146 13.12 -5.80 -15.97
N PRO A 147 14.07 -5.08 -15.36
CA PRO A 147 14.25 -3.65 -15.58
C PRO A 147 14.83 -3.31 -16.96
N GLU A 148 15.39 -4.27 -17.69
CA GLU A 148 15.91 -4.04 -19.04
C GLU A 148 14.79 -3.97 -20.09
N ASN A 149 13.64 -4.57 -19.78
CA ASN A 149 12.46 -4.57 -20.63
C ASN A 149 11.21 -4.58 -19.73
N PRO A 150 10.90 -3.45 -19.07
CA PRO A 150 9.71 -3.33 -18.25
C PRO A 150 8.47 -3.47 -19.15
N ASP A 151 7.50 -4.24 -18.66
CA ASP A 151 6.24 -4.51 -19.38
C ASP A 151 5.08 -4.07 -18.48
N ALA A 152 4.24 -3.16 -18.99
CA ALA A 152 3.17 -2.55 -18.20
C ALA A 152 2.17 -3.58 -17.69
N GLU A 153 1.78 -4.56 -18.52
CA GLU A 153 0.84 -5.61 -18.12
C GLU A 153 1.39 -6.45 -16.97
N THR A 154 2.65 -6.90 -17.09
CA THR A 154 3.35 -7.62 -16.02
C THR A 154 3.47 -6.77 -14.75
N LEU A 155 3.82 -5.50 -14.87
CA LEU A 155 3.94 -4.60 -13.72
C LEU A 155 2.60 -4.37 -13.02
N ASN A 156 1.51 -4.26 -13.78
CA ASN A 156 0.17 -4.11 -13.25
C ASN A 156 -0.31 -5.37 -12.54
N GLU A 157 -0.05 -6.54 -13.11
CA GLU A 157 -0.35 -7.84 -12.50
C GLU A 157 0.37 -8.02 -11.16
N TRP A 158 1.68 -7.73 -11.11
CA TRP A 158 2.50 -8.01 -9.92
C TRP A 158 2.45 -6.93 -8.85
N TYR A 159 2.19 -5.67 -9.22
CA TYR A 159 2.35 -4.53 -8.31
C TYR A 159 1.19 -3.54 -8.36
N PHE A 160 0.96 -2.89 -9.50
CA PHE A 160 0.22 -1.62 -9.50
C PHE A 160 -1.28 -1.77 -9.33
N LYS A 161 -1.93 -2.78 -9.93
CA LYS A 161 -3.37 -3.03 -9.69
C LYS A 161 -3.63 -3.16 -8.21
N THR A 162 -2.77 -3.91 -7.53
CA THR A 162 -2.87 -4.17 -6.11
C THR A 162 -2.59 -2.91 -5.28
N MET A 163 -1.58 -2.11 -5.65
CA MET A 163 -1.34 -0.82 -4.99
C MET A 163 -2.51 0.15 -5.10
N HIS A 164 -3.17 0.23 -6.27
CA HIS A 164 -4.38 1.05 -6.45
C HIS A 164 -5.56 0.51 -5.63
N HIS A 165 -5.72 -0.81 -5.56
CA HIS A 165 -6.73 -1.48 -4.75
C HIS A 165 -6.57 -1.12 -3.26
N GLU A 166 -5.37 -1.28 -2.71
CA GLU A 166 -5.11 -0.94 -1.31
C GLU A 166 -5.23 0.54 -1.03
N PHE A 167 -4.80 1.38 -1.96
CA PHE A 167 -4.96 2.82 -1.79
C PHE A 167 -6.45 3.21 -1.76
N ALA A 168 -7.27 2.60 -2.62
CA ALA A 168 -8.71 2.80 -2.59
C ALA A 168 -9.33 2.34 -1.26
N HIS A 169 -8.80 1.29 -0.62
CA HIS A 169 -9.16 0.94 0.76
C HIS A 169 -8.90 2.07 1.75
N ILE A 170 -7.72 2.70 1.71
CA ILE A 170 -7.42 3.85 2.57
C ILE A 170 -8.44 4.97 2.36
N LEU A 171 -8.73 5.29 1.10
CA LEU A 171 -9.66 6.36 0.77
C LEU A 171 -11.04 6.07 1.38
N HIS A 172 -11.65 4.91 1.09
CA HIS A 172 -13.00 4.68 1.61
C HIS A 172 -13.07 4.50 3.13
N GLN A 173 -12.02 3.98 3.76
CA GLN A 173 -11.94 3.90 5.21
C GLN A 173 -11.79 5.28 5.87
N THR A 174 -11.24 6.25 5.14
CA THR A 174 -11.08 7.64 5.61
C THR A 174 -12.34 8.47 5.37
N LYS A 175 -12.98 8.32 4.20
CA LYS A 175 -14.27 8.94 3.87
C LYS A 175 -15.14 7.87 3.21
N ASN A 176 -16.20 7.43 3.89
CA ASN A 176 -17.05 6.36 3.38
C ASN A 176 -17.73 6.74 2.05
N TYR A 177 -17.80 5.80 1.11
CA TYR A 177 -18.69 5.89 -0.05
C TYR A 177 -20.16 5.64 0.37
N SER A 178 -21.11 5.96 -0.51
CA SER A 178 -22.54 5.77 -0.24
C SER A 178 -22.91 4.29 -0.03
N THR A 179 -23.66 4.01 1.03
CA THR A 179 -24.18 2.65 1.30
C THR A 179 -25.12 2.13 0.21
N ASP A 180 -25.61 3.00 -0.68
CA ASP A 180 -26.42 2.60 -1.83
C ASP A 180 -25.67 1.65 -2.76
N PHE A 181 -24.33 1.73 -2.82
CA PHE A 181 -23.50 0.82 -3.60
C PHE A 181 -23.74 -0.64 -3.15
N ASN A 182 -23.90 -0.86 -1.85
CA ASN A 182 -24.17 -2.17 -1.25
C ASN A 182 -25.45 -2.82 -1.77
N THR A 183 -26.39 -2.02 -2.27
CA THR A 183 -27.68 -2.51 -2.76
C THR A 183 -27.63 -3.04 -4.19
N ILE A 184 -26.66 -2.58 -5.00
CA ILE A 184 -26.59 -2.88 -6.44
C ILE A 184 -26.42 -4.39 -6.69
N SER A 185 -25.57 -5.05 -5.90
CA SER A 185 -25.28 -6.49 -6.01
C SER A 185 -25.68 -7.26 -4.75
N ALA A 186 -26.67 -6.75 -4.01
CA ALA A 186 -27.20 -7.41 -2.82
C ALA A 186 -27.65 -8.86 -3.14
N GLY A 187 -27.17 -9.81 -2.35
CA GLY A 187 -27.45 -11.25 -2.52
C GLY A 187 -26.63 -11.95 -3.62
N LYS A 188 -25.74 -11.25 -4.33
CA LYS A 188 -24.85 -11.84 -5.34
C LYS A 188 -23.41 -12.03 -4.88
N TYR A 189 -23.01 -11.42 -3.77
CA TYR A 189 -21.69 -11.60 -3.17
C TYR A 189 -21.49 -13.06 -2.72
N THR A 190 -20.33 -13.61 -3.05
CA THR A 190 -19.99 -15.02 -2.84
C THR A 190 -19.16 -15.26 -1.58
N GLY A 191 -18.68 -14.19 -0.92
CA GLY A 191 -17.75 -14.32 0.21
C GLY A 191 -16.53 -15.13 -0.21
N PRO A 192 -16.05 -16.08 0.62
CA PRO A 192 -14.94 -16.97 0.25
C PRO A 192 -15.17 -17.83 -1.01
N GLY A 193 -16.40 -17.87 -1.53
CA GLY A 193 -16.77 -18.60 -2.73
C GLY A 193 -16.20 -18.04 -4.03
N TRP A 194 -15.63 -16.83 -4.01
CA TRP A 194 -15.07 -16.13 -5.18
C TRP A 194 -14.03 -16.98 -5.94
N MET A 195 -13.25 -17.79 -5.21
CA MET A 195 -12.24 -18.68 -5.78
C MET A 195 -12.82 -19.81 -6.64
N ASN A 196 -14.13 -20.07 -6.53
CA ASN A 196 -14.81 -21.16 -7.22
C ASN A 196 -15.56 -20.69 -8.48
N ILE A 197 -15.49 -19.40 -8.82
CA ILE A 197 -16.06 -18.84 -10.04
C ILE A 197 -14.97 -18.18 -10.89
N THR A 198 -15.18 -18.22 -12.19
CA THR A 198 -14.31 -17.56 -13.17
C THR A 198 -14.61 -16.07 -13.24
N ASP A 199 -13.66 -15.27 -13.75
CA ASP A 199 -13.89 -13.86 -14.06
C ASP A 199 -15.08 -13.67 -15.00
N GLN A 200 -15.24 -14.54 -16.00
CA GLN A 200 -16.36 -14.46 -16.93
C GLN A 200 -17.71 -14.63 -16.22
N GLU A 201 -17.84 -15.61 -15.33
CA GLU A 201 -19.06 -15.80 -14.53
C GLU A 201 -19.34 -14.59 -13.62
N ALA A 202 -18.30 -14.05 -12.98
CA ALA A 202 -18.43 -12.87 -12.13
C ALA A 202 -18.83 -11.61 -12.92
N ARG A 203 -18.25 -11.40 -14.11
CA ARG A 203 -18.61 -10.33 -15.05
C ARG A 203 -20.06 -10.39 -15.47
N GLN A 204 -20.55 -11.58 -15.81
CA GLN A 204 -21.97 -11.80 -16.11
C GLN A 204 -22.89 -11.48 -14.92
N MET A 205 -22.41 -11.61 -13.68
CA MET A 205 -23.16 -11.23 -12.48
C MET A 205 -23.13 -9.72 -12.17
N GLY A 206 -22.22 -8.97 -12.79
CA GLY A 206 -22.02 -7.54 -12.61
C GLY A 206 -20.79 -7.15 -11.77
N PHE A 207 -19.76 -8.00 -11.70
CA PHE A 207 -18.49 -7.74 -11.01
C PHE A 207 -17.34 -7.61 -12.01
N VAL A 208 -16.36 -6.74 -11.78
CA VAL A 208 -15.24 -6.55 -12.73
C VAL A 208 -14.25 -7.73 -12.76
N SER A 209 -14.16 -8.47 -11.65
CA SER A 209 -13.39 -9.71 -11.48
C SER A 209 -14.13 -10.68 -10.57
N ASN A 210 -13.67 -11.93 -10.49
CA ASN A 210 -14.18 -12.86 -9.49
C ASN A 210 -13.91 -12.37 -8.06
N TYR A 211 -12.76 -11.74 -7.79
CA TYR A 211 -12.42 -11.20 -6.48
C TYR A 211 -13.36 -10.08 -6.03
N ALA A 212 -13.80 -9.21 -6.95
CA ALA A 212 -14.86 -8.21 -6.69
C ALA A 212 -16.18 -8.84 -6.21
N SER A 213 -16.41 -10.15 -6.44
CA SER A 213 -17.59 -10.84 -5.92
C SER A 213 -17.50 -11.22 -4.44
N THR A 214 -16.36 -10.99 -3.78
CA THR A 214 -16.13 -11.38 -2.38
C THR A 214 -17.12 -10.67 -1.45
N GLU A 215 -17.04 -9.35 -1.41
CA GLU A 215 -17.93 -8.50 -0.62
C GLU A 215 -17.93 -7.07 -1.19
N THR A 216 -18.77 -6.22 -0.62
CA THR A 216 -19.03 -4.91 -1.19
C THR A 216 -17.84 -3.96 -1.20
N GLN A 217 -16.99 -4.00 -0.19
CA GLN A 217 -15.81 -3.12 -0.13
C GLN A 217 -14.79 -3.54 -1.19
N GLU A 218 -14.55 -4.84 -1.32
CA GLU A 218 -13.70 -5.43 -2.37
C GLU A 218 -14.21 -5.07 -3.78
N ASP A 219 -15.52 -5.22 -4.04
CA ASP A 219 -16.15 -4.82 -5.30
C ASP A 219 -15.89 -3.35 -5.66
N PHE A 220 -16.02 -2.48 -4.66
CA PHE A 220 -15.82 -1.05 -4.82
C PHE A 220 -14.37 -0.71 -5.19
N VAL A 221 -13.41 -1.19 -4.40
CA VAL A 221 -11.99 -0.88 -4.61
C VAL A 221 -11.41 -1.60 -5.83
N GLU A 222 -11.91 -2.79 -6.14
CA GLU A 222 -11.46 -3.57 -7.28
C GLU A 222 -11.93 -2.94 -8.59
N THR A 223 -13.13 -2.35 -8.59
CA THR A 223 -13.61 -1.54 -9.72
C THR A 223 -12.69 -0.36 -9.99
N ILE A 224 -12.22 0.34 -8.94
CA ILE A 224 -11.25 1.44 -9.08
C ILE A 224 -9.92 0.93 -9.63
N ALA A 225 -9.36 -0.10 -8.99
CA ALA A 225 -8.06 -0.65 -9.33
C ALA A 225 -7.98 -1.13 -10.78
N ILE A 226 -8.95 -1.97 -11.18
CA ILE A 226 -9.01 -2.51 -12.54
C ILE A 226 -9.20 -1.39 -13.55
N TYR A 227 -10.11 -0.44 -13.30
CA TYR A 227 -10.32 0.65 -14.26
C TYR A 227 -9.06 1.49 -14.46
N VAL A 228 -8.33 1.82 -13.40
CA VAL A 228 -7.12 2.65 -13.50
C VAL A 228 -6.00 1.93 -14.25
N THR A 229 -5.79 0.63 -14.01
CA THR A 229 -4.64 -0.11 -14.57
C THR A 229 -4.92 -0.89 -15.86
N TYR A 230 -6.19 -1.05 -16.26
CA TYR A 230 -6.52 -1.76 -17.50
C TYR A 230 -6.68 -0.76 -18.63
N THR A 231 -6.08 -1.07 -19.79
CA THR A 231 -6.30 -0.29 -21.01
C THR A 231 -7.79 -0.17 -21.35
N ASN A 232 -8.15 0.88 -22.10
CA ASN A 232 -9.51 1.03 -22.63
C ASN A 232 -10.02 -0.23 -23.37
N ALA A 233 -9.14 -0.95 -24.05
CA ALA A 233 -9.49 -2.20 -24.73
C ALA A 233 -9.78 -3.34 -23.75
N GLN A 234 -9.00 -3.49 -22.69
CA GLN A 234 -9.22 -4.48 -21.64
C GLN A 234 -10.50 -4.17 -20.85
N TRP A 235 -10.74 -2.91 -20.48
CA TRP A 235 -11.98 -2.49 -19.84
C TRP A 235 -13.20 -2.80 -20.72
N GLN A 236 -13.11 -2.49 -22.02
CA GLN A 236 -14.18 -2.83 -22.95
C GLN A 236 -14.38 -4.35 -23.09
N SER A 237 -13.32 -5.15 -22.99
CA SER A 237 -13.43 -6.63 -22.96
C SER A 237 -14.22 -7.09 -21.74
N ILE A 238 -13.98 -6.52 -20.56
CA ILE A 238 -14.74 -6.81 -19.33
C ILE A 238 -16.23 -6.57 -19.57
N LEU A 239 -16.59 -5.41 -20.13
CA LEU A 239 -17.99 -5.07 -20.41
C LEU A 239 -18.61 -6.01 -21.46
N ASN A 240 -17.86 -6.37 -22.51
CA ASN A 240 -18.34 -7.30 -23.53
C ASN A 240 -18.60 -8.70 -22.96
N GLU A 241 -17.70 -9.20 -22.12
CA GLU A 241 -17.83 -10.52 -21.47
C GLU A 241 -18.96 -10.56 -20.44
N ALA A 242 -19.22 -9.44 -19.77
CA ALA A 242 -20.33 -9.28 -18.85
C ALA A 242 -21.71 -9.40 -19.53
N GLY A 243 -21.77 -9.14 -20.84
CA GLY A 243 -23.03 -9.04 -21.58
C GLY A 243 -23.89 -7.85 -21.12
N GLU A 244 -25.04 -7.65 -21.76
CA GLU A 244 -25.87 -6.45 -21.54
C GLU A 244 -26.26 -6.24 -20.07
N ALA A 245 -26.71 -7.31 -19.39
CA ALA A 245 -27.16 -7.22 -18.00
C ALA A 245 -26.00 -7.00 -17.00
N GLY A 246 -24.88 -7.71 -17.17
CA GLY A 246 -23.71 -7.56 -16.30
C GLY A 246 -23.04 -6.20 -16.51
N ALA A 247 -22.87 -5.78 -17.76
CA ALA A 247 -22.27 -4.49 -18.11
C ALA A 247 -23.07 -3.31 -17.54
N ALA A 248 -24.41 -3.35 -17.60
CA ALA A 248 -25.24 -2.31 -17.01
C ALA A 248 -25.01 -2.18 -15.49
N ILE A 249 -24.80 -3.28 -14.78
CA ILE A 249 -24.50 -3.29 -13.34
C ILE A 249 -23.10 -2.74 -13.08
N ILE A 250 -22.09 -3.17 -13.85
CA ILE A 250 -20.71 -2.68 -13.73
C ILE A 250 -20.67 -1.17 -13.95
N LEU A 251 -21.34 -0.66 -14.99
CA LEU A 251 -21.40 0.77 -15.29
C LEU A 251 -22.15 1.57 -14.22
N GLN A 252 -23.21 1.02 -13.64
CA GLN A 252 -23.90 1.64 -12.50
C GLN A 252 -22.98 1.77 -11.28
N LYS A 253 -22.22 0.73 -10.95
CA LYS A 253 -21.21 0.77 -9.88
C LYS A 253 -20.11 1.76 -10.18
N PHE A 254 -19.62 1.75 -11.41
CA PHE A 254 -18.55 2.62 -11.85
C PHE A 254 -18.95 4.10 -11.76
N GLU A 255 -20.19 4.46 -12.09
CA GLU A 255 -20.65 5.85 -11.92
C GLU A 255 -20.65 6.29 -10.46
N MET A 256 -21.08 5.42 -9.54
CA MET A 256 -20.98 5.71 -8.10
C MET A 256 -19.53 5.87 -7.62
N VAL A 257 -18.60 5.09 -8.17
CA VAL A 257 -17.16 5.23 -7.92
C VAL A 257 -16.67 6.60 -8.40
N LYS A 258 -17.06 7.03 -9.60
CA LYS A 258 -16.71 8.32 -10.18
C LYS A 258 -17.21 9.47 -9.32
N GLU A 259 -18.48 9.46 -8.97
CA GLU A 259 -19.11 10.46 -8.10
C GLU A 259 -18.39 10.53 -6.75
N TYR A 260 -18.16 9.38 -6.11
CA TYR A 260 -17.45 9.32 -4.83
C TYR A 260 -16.05 9.93 -4.90
N LEU A 261 -15.24 9.52 -5.88
CA LEU A 261 -13.86 10.00 -6.03
C LEU A 261 -13.82 11.51 -6.31
N ALA A 262 -14.70 11.99 -7.19
CA ALA A 262 -14.78 13.41 -7.51
C ALA A 262 -15.23 14.24 -6.29
N GLU A 263 -16.32 13.84 -5.62
CA GLU A 263 -16.91 14.63 -4.54
C GLU A 263 -16.11 14.56 -3.23
N SER A 264 -15.58 13.39 -2.90
CA SER A 264 -14.88 13.18 -1.61
C SER A 264 -13.40 13.54 -1.69
N TRP A 265 -12.79 13.42 -2.87
CA TRP A 265 -11.33 13.48 -3.02
C TRP A 265 -10.85 14.43 -4.11
N GLY A 266 -11.74 14.96 -4.95
CA GLY A 266 -11.34 15.75 -6.12
C GLY A 266 -10.59 14.93 -7.16
N ILE A 267 -10.72 13.59 -7.13
CA ILE A 267 -10.09 12.67 -8.08
C ILE A 267 -11.06 12.47 -9.24
N ASP A 268 -10.67 12.93 -10.43
CA ASP A 268 -11.27 12.47 -11.69
C ASP A 268 -10.59 11.15 -12.09
N ILE A 269 -11.31 10.03 -11.96
CA ILE A 269 -10.74 8.70 -12.25
C ILE A 269 -10.48 8.49 -13.74
N ASP A 270 -11.21 9.15 -14.64
CA ASP A 270 -10.92 9.05 -16.08
C ASP A 270 -9.59 9.77 -16.38
N MET A 271 -9.36 10.93 -15.73
CA MET A 271 -8.07 11.64 -15.83
C MET A 271 -6.93 10.85 -15.18
N LEU A 272 -7.16 10.24 -14.02
CA LEU A 272 -6.18 9.35 -13.38
C LEU A 272 -5.80 8.19 -14.30
N HIS A 273 -6.80 7.51 -14.88
CA HIS A 273 -6.60 6.44 -15.85
C HIS A 273 -5.72 6.92 -17.01
N ASN A 274 -6.05 8.05 -17.64
CA ASN A 274 -5.25 8.59 -18.75
C ASN A 274 -3.80 8.89 -18.36
N ILE A 275 -3.56 9.49 -17.19
CA ILE A 275 -2.20 9.78 -16.68
C ILE A 275 -1.42 8.48 -16.48
N VAL A 276 -2.05 7.46 -15.88
CA VAL A 276 -1.41 6.15 -15.65
C VAL A 276 -1.08 5.48 -16.98
N GLN A 277 -2.01 5.46 -17.94
CA GLN A 277 -1.78 4.88 -19.26
C GLN A 277 -0.68 5.60 -20.04
N GLU A 278 -0.64 6.93 -20.02
CA GLU A 278 0.45 7.71 -20.64
C GLU A 278 1.79 7.38 -19.99
N ARG A 279 1.85 7.28 -18.66
CA ARG A 279 3.07 6.89 -17.95
C ARG A 279 3.50 5.48 -18.32
N GLU A 280 2.58 4.52 -18.36
CA GLU A 280 2.81 3.14 -18.79
C GLU A 280 3.40 3.04 -20.20
N GLU A 281 2.91 3.86 -21.15
CA GLU A 281 3.46 3.91 -22.52
C GLU A 281 4.92 4.38 -22.56
N ASN A 282 5.34 5.17 -21.58
CA ASN A 282 6.68 5.79 -21.52
C ASN A 282 7.65 5.08 -20.54
N ILE A 283 7.28 3.93 -19.96
CA ILE A 283 8.16 3.22 -18.99
C ILE A 283 9.49 2.76 -19.58
N GLY A 284 9.53 2.52 -20.89
CA GLY A 284 10.74 2.11 -21.61
C GLY A 284 11.81 3.21 -21.68
N ASP A 285 11.43 4.46 -21.46
CA ASP A 285 12.34 5.61 -21.51
C ASP A 285 12.99 5.91 -20.14
N LEU A 286 12.58 5.21 -19.09
CA LEU A 286 13.10 5.40 -17.74
C LEU A 286 14.50 4.78 -17.60
N ASP A 287 15.43 5.54 -17.00
CA ASP A 287 16.68 4.95 -16.51
C ASP A 287 16.42 4.22 -15.18
N LEU A 288 16.23 2.91 -15.26
CA LEU A 288 16.02 2.03 -14.11
C LEU A 288 17.32 1.45 -13.54
N GLY A 289 18.46 1.65 -14.21
CA GLY A 289 19.73 0.99 -13.89
C GLY A 289 20.70 1.84 -13.07
N THR A 290 20.53 3.17 -13.06
CA THR A 290 21.42 4.09 -12.32
C THR A 290 20.67 4.89 -11.25
N LEU A 291 21.32 5.82 -10.53
CA LEU A 291 20.72 6.69 -9.51
C LEU A 291 21.08 8.15 -9.76
#